data_AF-A0A355G7C9-F1
#
_entry.id   AF-A0A355G7C9-F1
#
_cell.length_a   1.000
_cell.length_b   1.000
_cell.length_c   1.000
_cell.angle_alpha   90.00
_cell.angle_beta   90.00
_cell.angle_gamma   90.00
#
_symmetry.space_group_name_H-M   'P 1'
#
loop_
_entity.id
_entity.type
_entity.pdbx_description
1 polymer ?
#
loop_
_entity_poly.entity_id
_entity_poly.type
_entity_poly.pdbx_seq_one_letter_code
_entity_poly.pdbx_strand_id
1 'polypeptide(L)'
;MLRGCLFALFFWLAVAGGYWYWFDQIYDPPGSIIGAVCVGLITTLCLGSIMNARTALRDWSLATASRNGIRLEDGRLIAVGGTIHPVDQPLIAPFSGRECVICEYDIGRPGSQNRSQSGENPTPSDYAGFLMTPSAIHTPQGEVRLLGFPILEDIPDEVCHGFDAARNGFEFLTKTEFENRTGLKMVTIFSVFGELWSDDDGLVQKNMQLRNVQPEELFTRDLFEQLLQQKQNAEAHQDTDAEEPSRYQEGYPDQTFYQDETRESEDMAEQEDDTVDEDFAADDLAFSYSSLPKMTEKRIDVGEPVCVIGKYNELQQGLLPASG
;
A
#
# COMPACT_ATOMS: atom_id res chain seq x y z
N MET A 1 -16.78 7.78 -9.52
CA MET A 1 -16.84 6.62 -10.45
C MET A 1 -17.93 6.73 -11.53
N LEU A 2 -19.20 7.04 -11.20
CA LEU A 2 -20.29 7.05 -12.19
C LEU A 2 -20.07 8.00 -13.39
N ARG A 3 -19.47 9.18 -13.15
CA ARG A 3 -19.14 10.15 -14.20
C ARG A 3 -18.09 9.63 -15.20
N GLY A 4 -17.05 8.95 -14.71
CA GLY A 4 -16.03 8.35 -15.56
C GLY A 4 -16.56 7.17 -16.39
N CYS A 5 -17.39 6.32 -15.77
CA CYS A 5 -18.04 5.21 -16.47
C CYS A 5 -18.98 5.70 -17.59
N LEU A 6 -19.77 6.74 -17.32
CA LEU A 6 -20.67 7.32 -18.34
C LEU A 6 -19.87 7.92 -19.50
N PHE A 7 -18.78 8.63 -19.21
CA PHE A 7 -17.90 9.18 -20.24
C PHE A 7 -17.24 8.08 -21.08
N ALA A 8 -16.74 7.02 -20.44
CA ALA A 8 -16.16 5.87 -21.13
C ALA A 8 -17.19 5.15 -22.03
N LEU A 9 -18.42 4.97 -21.55
CA LEU A 9 -19.51 4.37 -22.33
C LEU A 9 -19.89 5.26 -23.51
N PHE A 10 -19.99 6.58 -23.31
CA PHE A 10 -20.24 7.54 -24.39
C PHE A 10 -19.13 7.52 -25.44
N PHE A 11 -17.87 7.52 -25.01
CA PHE A 11 -16.72 7.43 -25.90
C PHE A 11 -16.71 6.12 -26.70
N TRP A 12 -17.00 5.00 -26.03
CA TRP A 12 -17.14 3.70 -26.68
C TRP A 12 -18.26 3.70 -27.73
N LEU A 13 -19.45 4.22 -27.40
CA LEU A 13 -20.56 4.36 -28.35
C LEU A 13 -20.19 5.24 -29.55
N ALA A 14 -19.45 6.33 -29.32
CA ALA A 14 -18.98 7.19 -30.40
C ALA A 14 -18.00 6.45 -31.35
N VAL A 15 -17.06 5.69 -30.79
CA VAL A 15 -16.12 4.87 -31.58
C VAL A 15 -16.86 3.74 -32.31
N ALA A 16 -17.78 3.03 -31.63
CA ALA A 16 -18.60 1.99 -32.23
C ALA A 16 -19.51 2.55 -33.35
N GLY A 17 -20.10 3.73 -33.16
CA GLY A 17 -20.88 4.42 -34.20
C GLY A 17 -20.04 4.80 -35.41
N GLY A 18 -18.80 5.24 -35.20
CA GLY A 18 -17.83 5.50 -36.27
C GLY A 18 -17.48 4.25 -37.07
N TYR A 19 -17.19 3.13 -36.37
CA TYR A 19 -16.93 1.84 -37.04
C TYR A 19 -18.17 1.29 -37.74
N TRP A 20 -19.37 1.48 -37.17
CA TRP A 20 -20.61 1.05 -37.81
C TRP A 20 -20.83 1.80 -39.13
N TYR A 21 -20.67 3.13 -39.13
CA TYR A 21 -20.76 3.94 -40.35
C TYR A 21 -19.76 3.50 -41.43
N TRP A 22 -18.57 3.05 -41.02
CA TRP A 22 -17.56 2.53 -41.95
C TRP A 22 -17.86 1.11 -42.43
N PHE A 23 -18.26 0.19 -41.55
CA PHE A 23 -18.57 -1.20 -41.89
C PHE A 23 -19.86 -1.36 -42.69
N ASP A 24 -20.83 -0.46 -42.53
CA ASP A 24 -22.07 -0.48 -43.32
C ASP A 24 -21.81 -0.30 -44.82
N GLN A 25 -20.63 0.23 -45.21
CA GLN A 25 -20.21 0.32 -46.61
C GLN A 25 -19.67 -1.01 -47.18
N ILE A 26 -19.33 -1.96 -46.32
CA ILE A 26 -18.59 -3.18 -46.70
C ILE A 26 -19.39 -4.46 -46.39
N TYR A 27 -20.16 -4.48 -45.30
CA TYR A 27 -20.83 -5.66 -44.79
C TYR A 27 -22.34 -5.43 -44.65
N ASP A 28 -23.13 -6.44 -45.02
CA ASP A 28 -24.58 -6.41 -44.82
C ASP A 28 -24.96 -6.61 -43.35
N PRO A 29 -26.09 -6.01 -42.89
CA PRO A 29 -26.65 -6.29 -41.57
C PRO A 29 -27.02 -7.78 -41.42
N PRO A 30 -26.76 -8.42 -40.27
CA PRO A 30 -26.36 -7.84 -38.98
C PRO A 30 -24.84 -7.80 -38.73
N GLY A 31 -24.01 -8.23 -39.69
CA GLY A 31 -22.56 -8.37 -39.50
C GLY A 31 -21.85 -7.05 -39.19
N SER A 32 -22.25 -5.96 -39.86
CA SER A 32 -21.70 -4.62 -39.66
C SER A 32 -21.86 -4.11 -38.23
N ILE A 33 -23.01 -4.36 -37.61
CA ILE A 33 -23.32 -3.93 -36.23
C ILE A 33 -22.47 -4.69 -35.22
N ILE A 34 -22.45 -6.03 -35.32
CA ILE A 34 -21.69 -6.87 -34.38
C ILE A 34 -20.19 -6.55 -34.49
N GLY A 35 -19.67 -6.42 -35.72
CA GLY A 35 -18.28 -6.05 -35.96
C GLY A 35 -17.93 -4.70 -35.34
N ALA A 36 -18.79 -3.68 -35.53
CA ALA A 36 -18.54 -2.34 -35.02
C ALA A 36 -18.50 -2.27 -33.49
N VAL A 37 -19.42 -2.98 -32.81
CA VAL A 37 -19.48 -3.07 -31.35
C VAL A 37 -18.22 -3.73 -30.79
N CYS A 38 -17.81 -4.88 -31.36
CA CYS A 38 -16.61 -5.61 -30.93
C CYS A 38 -15.32 -4.82 -31.16
N VAL A 39 -15.13 -4.29 -32.37
CA VAL A 39 -13.92 -3.51 -32.72
C VAL A 39 -13.87 -2.19 -31.95
N GLY A 40 -15.02 -1.55 -31.75
CA GLY A 40 -15.12 -0.36 -30.92
C GLY A 40 -14.70 -0.62 -29.47
N LEU A 41 -15.12 -1.75 -28.89
CA LEU A 41 -14.73 -2.13 -27.53
C LEU A 41 -13.22 -2.34 -27.41
N ILE A 42 -12.64 -3.14 -28.31
CA ILE A 42 -11.20 -3.41 -28.34
C ILE A 42 -10.42 -2.10 -28.50
N THR A 43 -10.83 -1.22 -29.43
CA THR A 43 -10.17 0.06 -29.66
C THR A 43 -10.22 0.96 -28.43
N THR A 44 -11.37 1.04 -27.74
CA THR A 44 -11.49 1.83 -26.51
C THR A 44 -10.60 1.27 -25.39
N LEU A 45 -10.49 -0.05 -25.24
CA LEU A 45 -9.59 -0.67 -24.28
C LEU A 45 -8.11 -0.37 -24.61
N CYS A 46 -7.71 -0.44 -25.87
CA CYS A 46 -6.36 -0.08 -26.32
C CYS A 46 -6.05 1.41 -26.09
N LEU A 47 -7.00 2.31 -26.33
CA LEU A 47 -6.82 3.73 -26.05
C LEU A 47 -6.68 3.97 -24.54
N GLY A 48 -7.48 3.28 -23.73
CA GLY A 48 -7.37 3.32 -22.27
C GLY A 48 -5.99 2.86 -21.78
N SER A 49 -5.46 1.76 -22.31
CA SER A 49 -4.13 1.29 -21.93
C SER A 49 -3.00 2.24 -22.36
N ILE A 50 -3.12 2.88 -23.53
CA ILE A 50 -2.16 3.92 -23.97
C ILE A 50 -2.22 5.14 -23.03
N MET A 51 -3.41 5.57 -22.62
CA MET A 51 -3.53 6.69 -21.67
C MET A 51 -2.88 6.36 -20.33
N ASN A 52 -3.11 5.15 -19.79
CA ASN A 52 -2.46 4.70 -18.56
C ASN A 52 -0.93 4.63 -18.72
N ALA A 53 -0.44 4.10 -19.85
CA ALA A 53 0.99 4.05 -20.15
C ALA A 53 1.62 5.45 -20.22
N ARG A 54 0.91 6.45 -20.76
CA ARG A 54 1.40 7.84 -20.80
C ARG A 54 1.50 8.45 -19.39
N THR A 55 0.54 8.17 -18.52
CA THR A 55 0.61 8.59 -17.11
C THR A 55 1.81 7.95 -16.43
N ALA A 56 1.98 6.63 -16.56
CA ALA A 56 3.13 5.91 -16.00
C ALA A 56 4.48 6.44 -16.53
N LEU A 57 4.58 6.74 -17.82
CA LEU A 57 5.79 7.35 -18.40
C LEU A 57 6.06 8.75 -17.85
N ARG A 58 5.02 9.57 -17.64
CA ARG A 58 5.16 10.89 -17.04
C ARG A 58 5.67 10.77 -15.61
N ASP A 59 5.08 9.89 -14.81
CA ASP A 59 5.43 9.72 -13.41
C ASP A 59 6.85 9.13 -13.28
N TRP A 60 7.22 8.19 -14.17
CA TRP A 60 8.59 7.71 -14.28
C TRP A 60 9.59 8.80 -14.68
N SER A 61 9.21 9.69 -15.60
CA SER A 61 10.07 10.82 -15.99
C SER A 61 10.31 11.79 -14.83
N LEU A 62 9.28 12.03 -13.99
CA LEU A 62 9.39 12.86 -12.80
C LEU A 62 10.28 12.19 -11.75
N ALA A 63 10.04 10.90 -11.45
CA ALA A 63 10.83 10.13 -10.51
C ALA A 63 12.30 9.99 -10.94
N THR A 64 12.58 9.91 -12.25
CA THR A 64 13.95 9.90 -12.77
C THR A 64 14.60 11.27 -12.63
N ALA A 65 13.85 12.33 -12.90
CA ALA A 65 14.37 13.67 -12.85
C ALA A 65 14.69 14.12 -11.41
N SER A 66 13.94 13.65 -10.40
CA SER A 66 14.25 13.91 -8.98
C SER A 66 15.67 13.49 -8.59
N ARG A 67 16.17 12.37 -9.14
CA ARG A 67 17.53 11.87 -8.89
C ARG A 67 18.64 12.79 -9.42
N ASN A 68 18.33 13.56 -10.47
CA ASN A 68 19.29 14.46 -11.13
C ASN A 68 19.24 15.88 -10.57
N GLY A 69 18.38 16.17 -9.59
CA GLY A 69 18.33 17.45 -8.91
C GLY A 69 17.73 18.57 -9.74
N ILE A 70 16.43 18.49 -10.05
CA ILE A 70 15.70 19.52 -10.79
C ILE A 70 15.58 20.79 -9.94
N ARG A 71 15.68 21.95 -10.59
CA ARG A 71 15.32 23.22 -9.97
C ARG A 71 13.85 23.21 -9.56
N LEU A 72 13.59 23.41 -8.26
CA LEU A 72 12.24 23.54 -7.71
C LEU A 72 11.63 24.83 -8.26
N GLU A 73 10.53 24.72 -9.00
CA GLU A 73 9.79 25.84 -9.57
C GLU A 73 8.39 25.89 -8.96
N ASP A 74 7.97 27.08 -8.50
CA ASP A 74 6.68 27.27 -7.87
C ASP A 74 5.52 26.81 -8.76
N GLY A 75 4.58 26.09 -8.17
CA GLY A 75 3.37 25.62 -8.80
C GLY A 75 3.56 24.48 -9.81
N ARG A 76 4.77 23.96 -10.02
CA ARG A 76 4.98 22.79 -10.90
C ARG A 76 4.84 21.47 -10.15
N LEU A 77 4.33 20.48 -10.89
CA LEU A 77 4.35 19.09 -10.45
C LEU A 77 5.80 18.59 -10.54
N ILE A 78 6.36 18.19 -9.41
CA ILE A 78 7.73 17.69 -9.31
C ILE A 78 7.74 16.40 -8.48
N ALA A 79 8.80 15.61 -8.63
CA ALA A 79 9.11 14.53 -7.71
C ALA A 79 10.32 14.92 -6.86
N VAL A 80 10.27 14.62 -5.57
CA VAL A 80 11.35 14.88 -4.62
C VAL A 80 11.74 13.56 -3.98
N GLY A 81 13.00 13.16 -4.17
CA GLY A 81 13.57 11.94 -3.61
C GLY A 81 14.58 12.25 -2.52
N GLY A 82 14.50 11.53 -1.39
CA GLY A 82 15.39 11.74 -0.24
C GLY A 82 15.00 10.87 0.95
N THR A 83 15.51 11.19 2.13
CA THR A 83 15.09 10.53 3.39
C THR A 83 14.11 11.43 4.12
N ILE A 84 13.00 10.88 4.58
CA ILE A 84 11.98 11.65 5.30
C ILE A 84 12.26 11.70 6.80
N HIS A 85 12.13 12.88 7.41
CA HIS A 85 12.32 13.08 8.85
C HIS A 85 11.20 13.95 9.43
N PRO A 86 10.79 13.73 10.69
CA PRO A 86 9.87 14.63 11.36
C PRO A 86 10.56 15.98 11.61
N VAL A 87 9.81 17.07 11.51
CA VAL A 87 10.28 18.42 11.87
C VAL A 87 10.40 18.55 13.39
N ASP A 88 9.44 17.97 14.12
CA ASP A 88 9.39 17.98 15.58
C ASP A 88 9.54 16.56 16.15
N GLN A 89 8.45 15.97 16.67
CA GLN A 89 8.45 14.64 17.26
C GLN A 89 7.93 13.60 16.25
N PRO A 90 8.52 12.38 16.24
CA PRO A 90 7.97 11.29 15.44
C PRO A 90 6.59 10.88 15.95
N LEU A 91 5.75 10.42 15.03
CA LEU A 91 4.48 9.80 15.36
C LEU A 91 4.74 8.38 15.90
N ILE A 92 3.94 7.95 16.86
CA ILE A 92 3.91 6.55 17.28
C ILE A 92 2.74 5.86 16.58
N ALA A 93 3.03 4.82 15.80
CA ALA A 93 2.02 4.04 15.11
C ALA A 93 1.07 3.36 16.12
N PRO A 94 -0.26 3.44 15.93
CA PRO A 94 -1.23 3.08 16.95
C PRO A 94 -1.25 1.59 17.35
N PHE A 95 -0.84 0.66 16.48
CA PHE A 95 -0.84 -0.77 16.74
C PHE A 95 0.56 -1.28 16.99
N SER A 96 1.48 -1.07 16.04
CA SER A 96 2.86 -1.54 16.18
C SER A 96 3.65 -0.80 17.28
N GLY A 97 3.25 0.42 17.65
CA GLY A 97 3.96 1.24 18.63
C GLY A 97 5.31 1.74 18.15
N ARG A 98 5.60 1.64 16.85
CA ARG A 98 6.87 2.06 16.24
C ARG A 98 6.85 3.54 15.87
N GLU A 99 8.02 4.16 15.91
CA GLU A 99 8.22 5.54 15.47
C GLU A 99 8.12 5.63 13.94
N CYS A 100 7.30 6.54 13.45
CA CYS A 100 7.06 6.78 12.02
C CYS A 100 6.77 8.27 11.77
N VAL A 101 6.76 8.68 10.50
CA VAL A 101 6.37 10.04 10.09
C VAL A 101 4.96 10.09 9.54
N ILE A 102 4.53 9.00 8.89
CA ILE A 102 3.23 8.87 8.22
C ILE A 102 2.71 7.47 8.56
N CYS A 103 1.45 7.39 8.96
CA CYS A 103 0.75 6.15 9.23
C CYS A 103 -0.68 6.22 8.69
N GLU A 104 -1.04 5.28 7.83
CA GLU A 104 -2.43 4.92 7.53
C GLU A 104 -2.76 3.66 8.33
N TYR A 105 -3.90 3.64 9.01
CA TYR A 105 -4.31 2.48 9.78
C TYR A 105 -5.76 2.10 9.47
N ASP A 106 -6.04 0.79 9.59
CA ASP A 106 -7.35 0.20 9.40
C ASP A 106 -7.58 -0.90 10.44
N ILE A 107 -8.79 -0.94 11.03
CA ILE A 107 -9.27 -1.99 11.93
C ILE A 107 -10.58 -2.56 11.40
N GLY A 108 -10.64 -3.88 11.26
CA GLY A 108 -11.84 -4.62 10.92
C GLY A 108 -12.06 -5.86 11.79
N ARG A 109 -13.29 -6.37 11.79
CA ARG A 109 -13.66 -7.58 12.53
C ARG A 109 -12.89 -8.86 12.12
N PRO A 110 -12.77 -9.82 13.05
CA PRO A 110 -12.26 -11.15 12.78
C PRO A 110 -13.11 -11.90 11.73
N GLY A 111 -12.50 -12.77 10.91
CA GLY A 111 -13.21 -13.56 9.88
C GLY A 111 -13.37 -12.88 8.51
N SER A 112 -12.78 -11.70 8.34
CA SER A 112 -12.69 -10.96 7.08
C SER A 112 -11.66 -11.54 6.07
N GLN A 113 -10.84 -12.50 6.49
CA GLN A 113 -9.54 -12.81 5.88
C GLN A 113 -9.54 -13.58 4.55
N ASN A 114 -10.66 -14.15 4.09
CA ASN A 114 -10.60 -15.19 3.04
C ASN A 114 -10.86 -14.78 1.58
N ARG A 115 -10.71 -13.51 1.17
CA ARG A 115 -10.95 -13.12 -0.24
C ARG A 115 -10.10 -11.94 -0.70
N SER A 116 -8.78 -12.13 -0.77
CA SER A 116 -7.88 -11.15 -1.42
C SER A 116 -7.27 -11.65 -2.73
N GLN A 117 -7.59 -12.87 -3.19
CA GLN A 117 -7.11 -13.38 -4.48
C GLN A 117 -8.16 -13.42 -5.60
N SER A 118 -9.44 -13.18 -5.32
CA SER A 118 -10.48 -13.22 -6.37
C SER A 118 -11.49 -12.10 -6.17
N GLY A 119 -11.21 -10.92 -6.75
CA GLY A 119 -12.17 -9.89 -7.17
C GLY A 119 -13.27 -9.43 -6.21
N GLU A 120 -13.25 -9.82 -4.95
CA GLU A 120 -14.36 -9.67 -4.03
C GLU A 120 -14.07 -8.56 -3.03
N ASN A 121 -15.09 -7.74 -2.81
CA ASN A 121 -14.97 -6.46 -2.14
C ASN A 121 -14.23 -6.62 -0.80
N PRO A 122 -13.17 -5.84 -0.53
CA PRO A 122 -12.51 -5.85 0.77
C PRO A 122 -13.58 -5.66 1.84
N THR A 123 -13.51 -6.48 2.89
CA THR A 123 -14.48 -6.36 3.97
C THR A 123 -14.35 -4.95 4.53
N PRO A 124 -15.47 -4.25 4.75
CA PRO A 124 -15.45 -2.88 5.25
C PRO A 124 -14.82 -2.81 6.64
N SER A 125 -13.76 -2.00 6.71
CA SER A 125 -13.16 -1.39 7.88
C SER A 125 -14.21 -0.84 8.85
N ASP A 126 -14.03 -1.07 10.15
CA ASP A 126 -14.86 -0.48 11.21
C ASP A 126 -14.29 0.88 11.64
N TYR A 127 -12.96 0.98 11.71
CA TYR A 127 -12.20 2.19 11.99
C TYR A 127 -11.09 2.35 10.96
N ALA A 128 -10.82 3.59 10.57
CA ALA A 128 -9.65 3.91 9.75
C ALA A 128 -9.16 5.30 10.07
N GLY A 129 -7.89 5.56 9.78
CA GLY A 129 -7.36 6.90 9.92
C GLY A 129 -6.03 7.13 9.24
N PHE A 130 -5.70 8.41 9.18
CA PHE A 130 -4.53 8.93 8.50
C PHE A 130 -3.84 9.90 9.44
N LEU A 131 -2.61 9.57 9.76
CA LEU A 131 -1.79 10.23 10.75
C LEU A 131 -0.49 10.65 10.07
N MET A 132 -0.14 11.92 10.17
CA MET A 132 1.13 12.47 9.69
C MET A 132 1.56 13.59 10.62
N THR A 133 2.81 13.54 11.04
CA THR A 133 3.47 14.64 11.73
C THR A 133 4.12 15.58 10.69
N PRO A 134 4.24 16.89 10.97
CA PRO A 134 5.04 17.79 10.15
C PRO A 134 6.39 17.16 9.82
N SER A 135 6.69 17.00 8.53
CA SER A 135 7.86 16.27 8.06
C SER A 135 8.52 16.95 6.88
N ALA A 136 9.81 16.69 6.72
CA ALA A 136 10.61 17.21 5.62
C ALA A 136 11.41 16.08 4.96
N ILE A 137 11.54 16.16 3.64
CA ILE A 137 12.37 15.26 2.86
C ILE A 137 13.74 15.92 2.73
N HIS A 138 14.75 15.27 3.29
CA HIS A 138 16.13 15.71 3.16
C HIS A 138 16.69 15.22 1.83
N THR A 139 17.00 16.18 0.95
CA THR A 139 17.60 15.93 -0.35
C THR A 139 19.01 16.51 -0.40
N PRO A 140 19.84 16.11 -1.38
CA PRO A 140 21.15 16.76 -1.61
C PRO A 140 21.07 18.26 -1.92
N GLN A 141 19.90 18.77 -2.33
CA GLN A 141 19.70 20.17 -2.73
C GLN A 141 19.10 21.04 -1.61
N GLY A 142 18.67 20.43 -0.52
CA GLY A 142 17.98 21.09 0.59
C GLY A 142 16.82 20.27 1.12
N GLU A 143 16.14 20.84 2.09
CA GLU A 143 14.97 20.24 2.72
C GLU A 143 13.70 20.70 2.00
N VAL A 144 12.79 19.77 1.76
CA VAL A 144 11.47 20.06 1.17
C VAL A 144 10.40 19.57 2.13
N ARG A 145 9.56 20.48 2.63
CA ARG A 145 8.49 20.14 3.57
C ARG A 145 7.39 19.34 2.89
N LEU A 146 6.77 18.43 3.62
CA LEU A 146 5.58 17.72 3.18
C LEU A 146 4.35 18.41 3.77
N LEU A 147 3.57 19.09 2.94
CA LEU A 147 2.47 19.97 3.38
C LEU A 147 1.11 19.28 3.33
N GLY A 148 1.09 17.99 3.04
CA GLY A 148 -0.14 17.22 3.01
C GLY A 148 0.15 15.73 2.85
N PHE A 149 -0.85 14.93 3.21
CA PHE A 149 -0.67 13.48 3.28
C PHE A 149 -0.46 12.90 1.87
N PRO A 150 0.66 12.21 1.62
CA PRO A 150 0.90 11.57 0.34
C PRO A 150 0.13 10.26 0.24
N ILE A 151 -0.21 9.85 -0.99
CA ILE A 151 -0.78 8.52 -1.21
C ILE A 151 0.33 7.49 -1.00
N LEU A 152 0.09 6.54 -0.10
CA LEU A 152 1.03 5.46 0.22
C LEU A 152 0.89 4.30 -0.80
N GLU A 153 1.15 4.62 -2.06
CA GLU A 153 1.27 3.61 -3.12
C GLU A 153 2.56 2.81 -2.88
N ASP A 154 2.54 1.50 -3.17
CA ASP A 154 3.66 0.57 -3.00
C ASP A 154 4.15 0.30 -1.57
N ILE A 155 3.57 0.95 -0.54
CA ILE A 155 3.83 0.61 0.86
C ILE A 155 2.93 -0.58 1.26
N PRO A 156 3.51 -1.72 1.70
CA PRO A 156 2.73 -2.90 2.07
C PRO A 156 1.94 -2.66 3.35
N ASP A 157 0.75 -3.28 3.43
CA ASP A 157 0.00 -3.37 4.67
C ASP A 157 0.73 -4.29 5.66
N GLU A 158 1.17 -3.76 6.80
CA GLU A 158 1.69 -4.55 7.90
C GLU A 158 0.53 -5.00 8.79
N VAL A 159 0.27 -6.30 8.83
CA VAL A 159 -0.76 -6.86 9.71
C VAL A 159 -0.19 -6.99 11.12
N CYS A 160 -0.76 -6.22 12.05
CA CYS A 160 -0.33 -6.18 13.43
C CYS A 160 -1.11 -7.24 14.24
N HIS A 161 -0.36 -8.15 14.88
CA HIS A 161 -0.92 -9.23 15.69
C HIS A 161 -0.23 -9.28 17.06
N GLY A 162 -0.86 -9.98 18.00
CA GLY A 162 -0.32 -10.22 19.34
C GLY A 162 -0.85 -9.28 20.42
N PHE A 163 -0.46 -9.57 21.66
CA PHE A 163 -0.95 -8.88 22.85
C PHE A 163 -0.63 -7.38 22.85
N ASP A 164 0.61 -7.01 22.52
CA ASP A 164 1.04 -5.61 22.56
C ASP A 164 0.29 -4.77 21.50
N ALA A 165 0.13 -5.29 20.28
CA ALA A 165 -0.64 -4.62 19.22
C ALA A 165 -2.12 -4.44 19.61
N ALA A 166 -2.75 -5.47 20.16
CA ALA A 166 -4.14 -5.40 20.61
C ALA A 166 -4.33 -4.41 21.77
N ARG A 167 -3.39 -4.37 22.72
CA ARG A 167 -3.41 -3.40 23.82
C ARG A 167 -3.25 -1.98 23.29
N ASN A 168 -2.26 -1.74 22.43
CA ASN A 168 -1.99 -0.42 21.86
C ASN A 168 -3.18 0.07 21.06
N GLY A 169 -3.75 -0.78 20.20
CA GLY A 169 -4.94 -0.48 19.41
C GLY A 169 -6.15 -0.15 20.27
N PHE A 170 -6.43 -0.93 21.31
CA PHE A 170 -7.51 -0.63 22.25
C PHE A 170 -7.30 0.71 22.97
N GLU A 171 -6.11 0.95 23.53
CA GLU A 171 -5.80 2.22 24.19
C GLU A 171 -5.93 3.41 23.25
N PHE A 172 -5.47 3.26 22.01
CA PHE A 172 -5.60 4.29 20.98
C PHE A 172 -7.07 4.58 20.66
N LEU A 173 -7.89 3.55 20.45
CA LEU A 173 -9.32 3.71 20.18
C LEU A 173 -10.07 4.39 21.34
N THR A 174 -9.70 4.12 22.59
CA THR A 174 -10.35 4.74 23.76
C THR A 174 -9.95 6.20 23.96
N LYS A 175 -8.70 6.56 23.64
CA LYS A 175 -8.16 7.92 23.87
C LYS A 175 -8.44 8.89 22.71
N THR A 176 -8.73 8.37 21.52
CA THR A 176 -8.82 9.15 20.29
C THR A 176 -10.26 9.55 19.97
N GLU A 177 -10.45 10.78 19.50
CA GLU A 177 -11.74 11.24 18.98
C GLU A 177 -11.91 10.83 17.52
N PHE A 178 -13.06 10.24 17.18
CA PHE A 178 -13.37 9.74 15.83
C PHE A 178 -14.50 10.54 15.20
N GLU A 179 -14.32 10.92 13.94
CA GLU A 179 -15.40 11.45 13.13
C GLU A 179 -16.32 10.32 12.69
N ASN A 180 -17.61 10.41 13.06
CA ASN A 180 -18.57 9.40 12.65
C ASN A 180 -18.92 9.56 11.16
N ARG A 181 -18.49 8.58 10.37
CA ARG A 181 -18.72 8.47 8.92
C ARG A 181 -19.51 7.20 8.59
N THR A 182 -20.35 6.75 9.52
CA THR A 182 -21.09 5.50 9.39
C THR A 182 -21.89 5.45 8.09
N GLY A 183 -21.69 4.39 7.30
CA GLY A 183 -22.41 4.16 6.04
C GLY A 183 -21.71 4.70 4.79
N LEU A 184 -20.56 5.37 4.91
CA LEU A 184 -19.71 5.71 3.77
C LEU A 184 -18.73 4.55 3.49
N LYS A 185 -18.69 4.09 2.23
CA LYS A 185 -17.68 3.11 1.79
C LYS A 185 -16.30 3.79 1.71
N MET A 186 -15.24 3.13 2.20
CA MET A 186 -13.84 3.60 2.15
C MET A 186 -13.37 4.09 0.77
N VAL A 187 -13.81 3.42 -0.31
CA VAL A 187 -13.47 3.82 -1.69
C VAL A 187 -13.97 5.24 -2.03
N THR A 188 -15.01 5.72 -1.34
CA THR A 188 -15.50 7.10 -1.49
C THR A 188 -14.63 8.10 -0.72
N ILE A 189 -13.94 7.66 0.34
CA ILE A 189 -13.12 8.49 1.24
C ILE A 189 -11.80 8.91 0.60
N PHE A 190 -11.27 8.20 -0.39
CA PHE A 190 -10.12 8.75 -1.15
C PHE A 190 -10.55 9.82 -2.16
N SER A 191 -11.76 9.73 -2.73
CA SER A 191 -12.22 10.64 -3.80
C SER A 191 -12.79 11.98 -3.32
N VAL A 192 -13.23 12.09 -2.06
CA VAL A 192 -13.89 13.29 -1.51
C VAL A 192 -12.88 14.26 -0.88
N PHE A 193 -11.60 13.91 -0.87
CA PHE A 193 -10.69 14.40 0.16
C PHE A 193 -9.39 15.03 -0.37
N GLY A 194 -9.20 15.14 -1.69
CA GLY A 194 -8.02 15.76 -2.30
C GLY A 194 -7.77 17.24 -1.92
N GLU A 195 -8.74 17.93 -1.34
CA GLU A 195 -8.60 19.32 -0.86
C GLU A 195 -8.48 19.44 0.67
N LEU A 196 -8.72 18.37 1.44
CA LEU A 196 -8.88 18.46 2.91
C LEU A 196 -7.67 17.97 3.73
N TRP A 197 -6.58 17.60 3.04
CA TRP A 197 -5.43 16.89 3.62
C TRP A 197 -4.13 17.67 3.52
N SER A 198 -4.21 18.91 3.03
CA SER A 198 -3.14 19.88 3.16
C SER A 198 -3.45 20.81 4.33
N ASP A 199 -2.62 20.78 5.35
CA ASP A 199 -2.54 21.84 6.36
C ASP A 199 -1.25 22.64 6.12
N ASP A 200 -1.24 23.90 6.49
CA ASP A 200 -0.09 24.80 6.25
C ASP A 200 1.19 24.32 6.96
N ASP A 201 1.05 23.49 7.99
CA ASP A 201 2.14 22.90 8.77
C ASP A 201 2.45 21.44 8.42
N GLY A 202 1.65 20.79 7.57
CA GLY A 202 1.79 19.36 7.26
C GLY A 202 1.40 18.42 8.40
N LEU A 203 0.66 18.88 9.41
CA LEU A 203 0.06 18.00 10.40
C LEU A 203 -1.25 17.43 9.83
N VAL A 204 -1.39 16.11 9.81
CA VAL A 204 -2.65 15.46 9.42
C VAL A 204 -3.03 14.44 10.48
N GLN A 205 -4.18 14.66 11.13
CA GLN A 205 -4.77 13.70 12.05
C GLN A 205 -6.26 13.54 11.73
N LYS A 206 -6.58 12.49 10.98
CA LYS A 206 -7.96 12.17 10.56
C LYS A 206 -8.30 10.78 11.02
N ASN A 207 -9.15 10.68 12.05
CA ASN A 207 -9.62 9.41 12.59
C ASN A 207 -11.12 9.28 12.28
N MET A 208 -11.51 8.16 11.69
CA MET A 208 -12.88 7.93 11.22
C MET A 208 -13.46 6.65 11.78
N GLN A 209 -14.69 6.75 12.26
CA GLN A 209 -15.51 5.60 12.61
C GLN A 209 -16.47 5.32 11.45
N LEU A 210 -16.25 4.20 10.76
CA LEU A 210 -16.96 3.83 9.54
C LEU A 210 -18.20 2.98 9.84
N ARG A 211 -18.24 2.40 11.03
CA ARG A 211 -19.36 1.62 11.56
C ARG A 211 -19.53 1.91 13.04
N ASN A 212 -20.78 1.88 13.49
CA ASN A 212 -21.12 2.05 14.90
C ASN A 212 -20.83 0.77 15.70
N VAL A 213 -19.54 0.49 15.89
CA VAL A 213 -19.00 -0.59 16.71
C VAL A 213 -18.25 0.07 17.85
N GLN A 214 -18.37 -0.45 19.07
CA GLN A 214 -17.61 0.07 20.21
C GLN A 214 -16.26 -0.63 20.33
N PRO A 215 -15.20 0.02 20.85
CA PRO A 215 -13.89 -0.61 21.02
C PRO A 215 -13.94 -1.89 21.86
N GLU A 216 -14.81 -1.95 22.87
CA GLU A 216 -14.98 -3.13 23.74
C GLU A 216 -15.58 -4.34 23.01
N GLU A 217 -16.29 -4.11 21.89
CA GLU A 217 -16.79 -5.19 21.03
C GLU A 217 -15.70 -5.76 20.13
N LEU A 218 -14.71 -4.95 19.74
CA LEU A 218 -13.58 -5.39 18.93
C LEU A 218 -12.51 -6.10 19.77
N PHE A 219 -12.30 -5.62 20.98
CA PHE A 219 -11.28 -6.12 21.91
C PHE A 219 -11.94 -6.67 23.18
N THR A 220 -12.47 -7.90 23.08
CA THR A 220 -13.15 -8.54 24.21
C THR A 220 -12.16 -8.92 25.31
N ARG A 221 -12.63 -9.00 26.57
CA ARG A 221 -11.77 -9.39 27.70
C ARG A 221 -11.17 -10.79 27.51
N ASP A 222 -11.99 -11.73 27.05
CA ASP A 222 -11.57 -13.10 26.78
C ASP A 222 -10.43 -13.16 25.76
N LEU A 223 -10.45 -12.26 24.76
CA LEU A 223 -9.41 -12.14 23.75
C LEU A 223 -8.08 -11.67 24.37
N PHE A 224 -8.12 -10.67 25.26
CA PHE A 224 -6.93 -10.21 25.96
C PHE A 224 -6.32 -11.28 26.87
N GLU A 225 -7.15 -12.04 27.59
CA GLU A 225 -6.68 -13.14 28.44
C GLU A 225 -5.99 -14.23 27.60
N GLN A 226 -6.57 -14.60 26.46
CA GLN A 226 -5.97 -15.57 25.53
C GLN A 226 -4.62 -15.09 24.98
N LEU A 227 -4.55 -13.84 24.53
CA LEU A 227 -3.30 -13.24 24.03
C LEU A 227 -2.21 -13.15 25.09
N LEU A 228 -2.59 -12.81 26.34
CA LEU A 228 -1.65 -12.74 27.45
C LEU A 228 -1.07 -14.12 27.78
N GLN A 229 -1.93 -15.14 27.82
CA GLN A 229 -1.49 -16.52 28.04
C GLN A 229 -0.57 -17.00 26.92
N GLN A 230 -0.87 -16.66 25.66
CA GLN A 230 -0.01 -16.98 24.52
C GLN A 230 1.37 -16.33 24.65
N LYS A 231 1.42 -15.04 25.04
CA LYS A 231 2.69 -14.33 25.26
C LYS A 231 3.53 -15.00 26.35
N GLN A 232 2.92 -15.34 27.49
CA GLN A 232 3.59 -16.04 28.59
C GLN A 232 4.13 -17.42 28.17
N ASN A 233 3.36 -18.17 27.38
CA ASN A 233 3.80 -19.46 26.86
C ASN A 233 4.99 -19.32 25.91
N ALA A 234 5.00 -18.29 25.04
CA ALA A 234 6.11 -18.03 24.12
C ALA A 234 7.40 -17.63 24.85
N GLU A 235 7.29 -16.76 25.86
CA GLU A 235 8.43 -16.35 26.70
C GLU A 235 9.03 -17.54 27.47
N ALA A 236 8.20 -18.45 27.97
CA ALA A 236 8.66 -19.64 28.69
C ALA A 236 9.44 -20.64 27.80
N HIS A 237 9.17 -20.69 26.49
CA HIS A 237 9.89 -21.58 25.58
C HIS A 237 11.27 -21.01 25.18
N GLN A 238 11.41 -19.69 25.06
CA GLN A 238 12.71 -19.07 24.70
C GLN A 238 13.81 -19.29 25.75
N ASP A 239 13.45 -19.39 27.03
CA ASP A 239 14.43 -19.62 28.10
C ASP A 239 14.98 -21.07 28.12
N THR A 240 14.35 -22.01 27.40
CA THR A 240 14.75 -23.43 27.45
C THR A 240 15.81 -23.79 26.41
N ASP A 241 15.93 -23.02 25.32
CA ASP A 241 16.86 -23.31 24.21
C ASP A 241 18.22 -22.60 24.32
N ALA A 242 18.44 -21.79 25.37
CA ALA A 242 19.68 -21.03 25.57
C ALA A 242 20.81 -21.81 26.29
N GLU A 243 20.62 -23.10 26.65
CA GLU A 243 21.55 -23.89 27.47
C GLU A 243 22.33 -25.01 26.75
N GLU A 244 22.45 -25.03 25.42
CA GLU A 244 23.47 -25.87 24.76
C GLU A 244 24.68 -25.04 24.25
N PRO A 245 25.80 -24.96 25.00
CA PRO A 245 27.05 -24.46 24.46
C PRO A 245 27.58 -25.46 23.44
N SER A 246 27.53 -25.04 22.17
CA SER A 246 28.19 -25.66 21.02
C SER A 246 29.61 -26.14 21.35
N ARG A 247 29.74 -27.44 21.58
CA ARG A 247 31.01 -28.16 21.61
C ARG A 247 31.07 -28.97 20.31
N TYR A 248 32.20 -28.86 19.61
CA TYR A 248 32.52 -29.43 18.29
C TYR A 248 31.91 -28.61 17.13
N GLN A 249 32.69 -28.07 16.18
CA GLN A 249 33.58 -28.87 15.33
C GLN A 249 34.75 -28.02 14.76
N GLU A 250 35.97 -28.33 15.19
CA GLU A 250 37.20 -27.99 14.50
C GLU A 250 37.31 -28.79 13.19
N GLY A 251 37.74 -28.13 12.12
CA GLY A 251 38.49 -28.78 11.04
C GLY A 251 37.75 -28.95 9.71
N TYR A 252 37.86 -27.94 8.84
CA TYR A 252 38.01 -28.19 7.41
C TYR A 252 39.23 -27.43 6.89
N PRO A 253 40.12 -28.09 6.13
CA PRO A 253 41.35 -27.48 5.66
C PRO A 253 41.10 -26.61 4.43
N ASP A 254 41.93 -25.58 4.38
CA ASP A 254 42.28 -24.71 3.27
C ASP A 254 42.36 -25.46 1.92
N GLN A 255 41.49 -25.09 0.97
CA GLN A 255 41.65 -25.39 -0.45
C GLN A 255 41.72 -24.09 -1.25
N THR A 256 42.95 -23.64 -1.47
CA THR A 256 43.39 -22.81 -2.58
C THR A 256 43.21 -23.52 -3.94
N PHE A 257 43.23 -22.74 -5.04
CA PHE A 257 43.40 -23.10 -6.48
C PHE A 257 42.14 -23.54 -7.28
N TYR A 258 41.83 -23.17 -8.55
CA TYR A 258 42.36 -22.37 -9.70
C TYR A 258 41.14 -21.59 -10.30
N GLN A 259 41.24 -20.35 -10.77
CA GLN A 259 41.57 -19.93 -12.16
C GLN A 259 40.71 -20.52 -13.30
N ASP A 260 40.07 -19.60 -14.03
CA ASP A 260 40.03 -19.49 -15.50
C ASP A 260 38.89 -20.14 -16.34
N GLU A 261 38.62 -19.41 -17.42
CA GLU A 261 37.95 -19.73 -18.68
C GLU A 261 36.41 -19.66 -18.80
N THR A 262 35.98 -18.55 -19.41
CA THR A 262 35.11 -18.49 -20.59
C THR A 262 34.57 -19.84 -21.10
N ARG A 263 33.24 -19.97 -21.11
CA ARG A 263 32.58 -20.91 -22.01
C ARG A 263 31.24 -20.34 -22.48
N GLU A 264 31.25 -19.88 -23.73
CA GLU A 264 30.07 -19.88 -24.57
C GLU A 264 29.58 -21.33 -24.70
N SER A 265 28.32 -21.58 -24.35
CA SER A 265 27.61 -22.76 -24.79
C SER A 265 26.12 -22.44 -24.88
N GLU A 266 25.69 -22.30 -26.13
CA GLU A 266 24.33 -22.49 -26.61
C GLU A 266 23.80 -23.87 -26.17
N ASP A 267 22.47 -23.97 -26.12
CA ASP A 267 21.64 -25.18 -26.13
C ASP A 267 21.71 -26.16 -24.93
N MET A 268 20.73 -26.00 -24.02
CA MET A 268 20.19 -27.09 -23.18
C MET A 268 18.71 -26.76 -22.90
N ALA A 269 17.79 -27.38 -23.64
CA ALA A 269 17.11 -28.63 -23.30
C ALA A 269 16.12 -28.45 -22.15
N GLU A 270 14.84 -28.46 -22.52
CA GLU A 270 13.67 -28.53 -21.65
C GLU A 270 13.82 -29.69 -20.65
N GLN A 271 14.09 -29.37 -19.38
CA GLN A 271 13.89 -30.28 -18.26
C GLN A 271 12.63 -29.83 -17.52
N GLU A 272 11.58 -30.63 -17.65
CA GLU A 272 10.42 -30.63 -16.78
C GLU A 272 10.89 -31.06 -15.39
N ASP A 273 11.17 -30.09 -14.52
CA ASP A 273 11.38 -30.33 -13.09
C ASP A 273 10.01 -30.54 -12.44
N ASP A 274 9.72 -31.80 -12.11
CA ASP A 274 8.71 -32.20 -11.15
C ASP A 274 9.11 -31.62 -9.77
N THR A 275 8.65 -30.40 -9.48
CA THR A 275 8.73 -29.82 -8.15
C THR A 275 7.84 -30.65 -7.22
N VAL A 276 8.48 -31.51 -6.44
CA VAL A 276 7.89 -32.18 -5.29
C VAL A 276 7.37 -31.09 -4.35
N ASP A 277 6.05 -31.03 -4.21
CA ASP A 277 5.35 -30.23 -3.20
C ASP A 277 5.79 -30.72 -1.81
N GLU A 278 6.89 -30.16 -1.30
CA GLU A 278 7.18 -30.19 0.12
C GLU A 278 6.20 -29.24 0.80
N ASP A 279 4.98 -29.75 1.04
CA ASP A 279 4.05 -29.25 2.05
C ASP A 279 4.72 -29.43 3.43
N PHE A 280 5.72 -28.60 3.70
CA PHE A 280 6.28 -28.40 5.03
C PHE A 280 5.15 -27.86 5.90
N ALA A 281 4.71 -28.70 6.83
CA ALA A 281 3.71 -28.42 7.84
C ALA A 281 4.06 -27.14 8.63
N ALA A 282 3.63 -25.99 8.13
CA ALA A 282 3.53 -24.73 8.87
C ALA A 282 2.16 -24.60 9.58
N ASP A 283 1.43 -25.72 9.72
CA ASP A 283 0.01 -25.75 10.11
C ASP A 283 -0.19 -25.90 11.64
N ASP A 284 0.85 -26.23 12.41
CA ASP A 284 0.70 -26.49 13.87
C ASP A 284 0.89 -25.25 14.77
N LEU A 285 1.22 -24.09 14.21
CA LEU A 285 1.17 -22.79 14.91
C LEU A 285 0.01 -21.89 14.45
N ALA A 286 -0.86 -22.39 13.55
CA ALA A 286 -2.11 -21.75 13.17
C ALA A 286 -3.17 -21.87 14.28
N PHE A 287 -2.80 -21.53 15.52
CA PHE A 287 -3.80 -21.19 16.52
C PHE A 287 -4.62 -20.03 15.98
N SER A 288 -5.94 -20.24 15.98
CA SER A 288 -6.92 -19.47 15.22
C SER A 288 -6.89 -17.96 15.56
N TYR A 289 -6.04 -17.20 14.88
CA TYR A 289 -6.08 -15.74 14.77
C TYR A 289 -7.43 -15.23 14.21
N SER A 290 -8.33 -16.13 13.80
CA SER A 290 -9.66 -15.81 13.29
C SER A 290 -10.59 -15.12 14.29
N SER A 291 -10.21 -15.01 15.58
CA SER A 291 -10.96 -14.27 16.61
C SER A 291 -10.41 -12.85 16.88
N LEU A 292 -9.23 -12.50 16.35
CA LEU A 292 -8.63 -11.18 16.54
C LEU A 292 -9.16 -10.19 15.51
N PRO A 293 -9.41 -8.92 15.90
CA PRO A 293 -9.66 -7.89 14.91
C PRO A 293 -8.46 -7.79 13.98
N LYS A 294 -8.73 -7.67 12.68
CA LYS A 294 -7.69 -7.41 11.69
C LYS A 294 -7.25 -5.96 11.88
N MET A 295 -6.01 -5.79 12.32
CA MET A 295 -5.37 -4.48 12.49
C MET A 295 -4.26 -4.39 11.44
N THR A 296 -4.34 -3.40 10.57
CA THR A 296 -3.33 -3.16 9.54
C THR A 296 -2.84 -1.72 9.60
N GLU A 297 -1.54 -1.55 9.43
CA GLU A 297 -0.91 -0.24 9.30
C GLU A 297 -0.05 -0.21 8.04
N LYS A 298 -0.12 0.90 7.29
CA LYS A 298 0.93 1.29 6.36
C LYS A 298 1.68 2.44 7.00
N ARG A 299 3.00 2.32 7.10
CA ARG A 299 3.80 3.38 7.71
C ARG A 299 5.05 3.66 6.90
N ILE A 300 5.50 4.90 7.04
CA ILE A 300 6.81 5.32 6.58
C ILE A 300 7.64 5.62 7.83
N ASP A 301 8.70 4.85 8.01
CA ASP A 301 9.58 4.94 9.18
C ASP A 301 10.46 6.20 9.10
N VAL A 302 10.96 6.64 10.25
CA VAL A 302 11.86 7.80 10.31
C VAL A 302 13.17 7.48 9.57
N GLY A 303 13.57 8.35 8.65
CA GLY A 303 14.76 8.20 7.82
C GLY A 303 14.61 7.28 6.62
N GLU A 304 13.41 6.76 6.36
CA GLU A 304 13.14 5.89 5.21
C GLU A 304 13.35 6.65 3.88
N PRO A 305 13.97 6.02 2.87
CA PRO A 305 14.10 6.62 1.54
C PRO A 305 12.74 6.67 0.84
N VAL A 306 12.32 7.87 0.46
CA VAL A 306 11.03 8.12 -0.20
C VAL A 306 11.20 8.88 -1.51
N CYS A 307 10.21 8.76 -2.40
CA CYS A 307 10.05 9.61 -3.56
C CYS A 307 8.61 10.11 -3.61
N VAL A 308 8.41 11.39 -3.32
CA VAL A 308 7.07 11.99 -3.25
C VAL A 308 6.84 12.86 -4.48
N ILE A 309 5.69 12.67 -5.14
CA ILE A 309 5.25 13.47 -6.29
C ILE A 309 4.18 14.46 -5.81
N GLY A 310 4.42 15.75 -6.05
CA GLY A 310 3.53 16.80 -5.58
C GLY A 310 3.73 18.12 -6.30
N LYS A 311 2.84 19.08 -6.04
CA LYS A 311 2.97 20.45 -6.55
C LYS A 311 3.84 21.24 -5.58
N TYR A 312 4.97 21.76 -6.06
CA TYR A 312 5.85 22.56 -5.22
C TYR A 312 5.24 23.93 -4.92
N ASN A 313 5.34 24.37 -3.67
CA ASN A 313 4.97 25.70 -3.21
C ASN A 313 6.25 26.39 -2.69
N GLU A 314 6.72 27.40 -3.40
CA GLU A 314 7.96 28.11 -3.06
C GLU A 314 7.83 28.93 -1.77
N LEU A 315 6.64 29.46 -1.48
CA LEU A 315 6.39 30.28 -0.29
C LEU A 315 6.47 29.46 1.00
N GLN A 316 6.03 28.20 0.96
CA GLN A 316 6.09 27.25 2.08
C GLN A 316 7.30 26.32 2.01
N GLN A 317 8.09 26.39 0.92
CA GLN A 317 9.21 25.48 0.64
C GLN A 317 8.83 24.00 0.77
N GLY A 318 7.67 23.63 0.23
CA GLY A 318 7.11 22.29 0.44
C GLY A 318 6.28 21.77 -0.73
N LEU A 319 5.91 20.50 -0.62
CA LEU A 319 5.08 19.79 -1.58
C LEU A 319 3.64 19.71 -1.07
N LEU A 320 2.73 20.16 -1.91
CA LEU A 320 1.31 19.85 -1.79
C LEU A 320 1.02 18.54 -2.54
N PRO A 321 0.11 17.69 -2.03
CA PRO A 321 -0.31 16.50 -2.74
C PRO A 321 -0.83 16.85 -4.14
N ALA A 322 -0.52 16.00 -5.12
CA ALA A 322 -1.07 16.16 -6.45
C ALA A 322 -2.60 16.03 -6.39
N SER A 323 -3.34 17.02 -6.88
CA SER A 323 -4.78 16.91 -7.04
C SER A 323 -5.07 15.76 -8.02
N GLY A 324 -5.62 14.65 -7.52
CA GLY A 324 -6.05 13.50 -8.33
C GLY A 324 -7.25 13.80 -9.21
#